data_AF-T0R6B1-F1
#
_entry.id   AF-T0R6B1-F1
#
_cell.length_a   1.000
_cell.length_b   1.000
_cell.length_c   1.000
_cell.angle_alpha   90.00
_cell.angle_beta   90.00
_cell.angle_gamma   90.00
#
_symmetry.space_group_name_H-M   'P 1'
#
loop_
_entity.id
_entity.type
_entity.pdbx_description
1 polymer ?
#
loop_
_entity_poly.entity_id
_entity_poly.type
_entity_poly.pdbx_seq_one_letter_code
_entity_poly.pdbx_strand_id
1 'polypeptide(L)'
;MADVARHVLENETLTEEERDAWVDLRVKGHDELVQAAGLLPPPSTLPVEGATVADYVYAWRLEKDCAALIERLTARVGPTRVLEQFGTLVAFEVDRQSASNVTLADLFELLEGAKHELRIERYSISELALDQVFHHLTDPST
;
A
#
# COMPACT_ATOMS: atom_id res chain seq x y z
N MET A 1 12.26 15.69 -11.12
CA MET A 1 12.58 14.25 -11.24
C MET A 1 13.65 13.79 -10.24
N ALA A 2 14.66 14.61 -9.88
CA ALA A 2 15.68 14.22 -8.88
C ALA A 2 15.19 14.18 -7.41
N ASP A 3 14.05 14.79 -7.08
CA ASP A 3 13.58 14.91 -5.69
C ASP A 3 12.90 13.66 -5.13
N VAL A 4 12.25 12.85 -5.98
CA VAL A 4 11.52 11.66 -5.51
C VAL A 4 12.48 10.57 -5.04
N ALA A 5 13.57 10.35 -5.80
CA ALA A 5 14.63 9.40 -5.41
C ALA A 5 15.40 9.85 -4.15
N ARG A 6 15.65 11.16 -4.01
CA ARG A 6 16.29 11.74 -2.81
C ARG A 6 15.46 11.49 -1.56
N HIS A 7 14.14 11.65 -1.66
CA HIS A 7 13.24 11.52 -0.51
C HIS A 7 12.92 10.06 -0.11
N VAL A 8 13.12 9.10 -1.02
CA VAL A 8 13.04 7.65 -0.73
C VAL A 8 14.28 7.17 0.02
N LEU A 9 15.45 7.68 -0.34
CA LEU A 9 16.74 7.34 0.29
C LEU A 9 16.90 7.85 1.74
N GLU A 10 16.27 8.97 2.08
CA GLU A 10 16.49 9.66 3.37
C GLU A 10 15.60 9.15 4.52
N ASN A 11 14.53 8.40 4.24
CA ASN A 11 13.46 8.14 5.22
C ASN A 11 13.09 6.66 5.46
N GLU A 12 13.80 5.69 4.88
CA GLU A 12 13.47 4.26 5.03
C GLU A 12 14.64 3.39 5.50
N THR A 13 14.31 2.35 6.27
CA THR A 13 15.21 1.24 6.62
C THR A 13 15.44 0.34 5.41
N LEU A 14 16.09 0.87 4.39
CA LEU A 14 16.61 0.10 3.27
C LEU A 14 17.81 -0.72 3.75
N THR A 15 17.89 -1.97 3.29
CA THR A 15 19.10 -2.78 3.47
C THR A 15 20.30 -2.08 2.81
N GLU A 16 21.52 -2.41 3.25
CA GLU A 16 22.75 -1.78 2.74
C GLU A 16 22.88 -1.96 1.21
N GLU A 17 22.49 -3.11 0.68
CA GLU A 17 22.45 -3.41 -0.76
C GLU A 17 21.42 -2.56 -1.52
N GLU A 18 20.22 -2.38 -0.99
CA GLU A 18 19.20 -1.52 -1.62
C GLU A 18 19.66 -0.07 -1.65
N ARG A 19 20.29 0.40 -0.57
CA ARG A 19 20.79 1.77 -0.44
C ARG A 19 21.92 2.08 -1.42
N ASP A 20 22.86 1.14 -1.59
CA ASP A 20 23.95 1.26 -2.58
C ASP A 20 23.43 1.27 -4.01
N ALA A 21 22.41 0.45 -4.32
CA ALA A 21 21.75 0.47 -5.63
C ALA A 21 21.10 1.84 -5.93
N TRP A 22 20.46 2.46 -4.93
CA TRP A 22 19.85 3.79 -5.08
C TRP A 22 20.87 4.93 -5.17
N VAL A 23 22.01 4.84 -4.47
CA VAL A 23 23.10 5.81 -4.59
C VAL A 23 23.75 5.74 -5.97
N ASP A 24 23.90 4.55 -6.54
CA ASP A 24 24.43 4.37 -7.91
C ASP A 24 23.44 4.85 -8.99
N LEU A 25 22.13 4.70 -8.76
CA LEU A 25 21.05 5.27 -9.58
C LEU A 25 21.10 6.80 -9.69
N ARG A 26 21.60 7.49 -8.66
CA ARG A 26 21.60 8.97 -8.55
C ARG A 26 22.55 9.64 -9.57
N VAL A 27 23.51 8.88 -10.10
CA VAL A 27 24.62 9.39 -10.93
C VAL A 27 24.43 9.06 -12.41
N LYS A 28 23.49 8.16 -12.74
CA LYS A 28 23.52 7.39 -13.98
C LYS A 28 22.27 7.60 -14.86
N GLY A 29 22.49 7.61 -16.18
CA GLY A 29 21.50 7.98 -17.19
C GLY A 29 20.38 6.96 -17.39
N HIS A 30 19.43 7.29 -18.28
CA HIS A 30 18.20 6.51 -18.56
C HIS A 30 18.43 5.01 -18.85
N ASP A 31 19.56 4.62 -19.45
CA ASP A 31 19.89 3.22 -19.76
C ASP A 31 20.36 2.40 -18.55
N GLU A 32 20.98 3.02 -17.55
CA GLU A 32 21.49 2.33 -16.34
C GLU A 32 20.39 2.19 -15.28
N LEU A 33 19.40 3.08 -15.30
CA LEU A 33 18.13 2.95 -14.56
C LEU A 33 17.35 1.69 -14.96
N VAL A 34 17.39 1.32 -16.25
CA VAL A 34 16.79 0.07 -16.77
C VAL A 34 17.54 -1.17 -16.26
N GLN A 35 18.87 -1.11 -16.17
CA GLN A 35 19.68 -2.20 -15.60
C GLN A 35 19.44 -2.39 -14.09
N ALA A 36 19.35 -1.30 -13.34
CA ALA A 36 19.11 -1.37 -11.90
C ALA A 36 17.66 -1.74 -11.54
N ALA A 37 16.68 -1.37 -12.37
CA ALA A 37 15.33 -1.94 -12.29
C ALA A 37 15.32 -3.47 -12.51
N GLY A 38 16.27 -3.98 -13.30
CA GLY A 38 16.52 -5.42 -13.47
C GLY A 38 17.09 -6.13 -12.23
N LEU A 39 17.54 -5.39 -11.21
CA LEU A 39 17.96 -5.94 -9.90
C LEU A 39 16.79 -6.07 -8.92
N LEU A 40 15.68 -5.38 -9.15
CA LEU A 40 14.47 -5.54 -8.35
C LEU A 40 13.70 -6.77 -8.86
N PRO A 41 13.13 -7.59 -7.97
CA PRO A 41 12.21 -8.63 -8.40
C PRO A 41 11.08 -7.98 -9.21
N PRO A 42 10.71 -8.55 -10.37
CA PRO A 42 9.67 -7.97 -11.21
C PRO A 42 8.37 -7.85 -10.41
N PRO A 43 7.68 -6.69 -10.51
CA PRO A 43 6.35 -6.58 -9.94
C PRO A 43 5.46 -7.66 -10.56
N SER A 44 4.52 -8.15 -9.76
CA SER A 44 3.59 -9.20 -10.19
C SER A 44 2.78 -8.79 -11.44
N THR A 45 2.64 -7.49 -11.67
CA THR A 45 2.10 -6.89 -12.89
C THR A 45 3.21 -6.25 -13.71
N LEU A 46 3.52 -6.85 -14.86
CA LEU A 46 4.48 -6.27 -15.80
C LEU A 46 3.91 -4.99 -16.41
N PRO A 47 4.68 -3.90 -16.47
CA PRO A 47 4.26 -2.70 -17.17
C PRO A 47 3.97 -2.97 -18.65
N VAL A 48 3.02 -2.22 -19.21
CA VAL A 48 2.61 -2.31 -20.62
C VAL A 48 3.74 -1.91 -21.58
N GLU A 49 3.67 -2.37 -22.84
CA GLU A 49 4.63 -2.01 -23.89
C GLU A 49 4.75 -0.47 -24.01
N GLY A 50 5.99 0.04 -23.89
CA GLY A 50 6.27 1.49 -23.83
C GLY A 50 6.37 2.08 -22.41
N ALA A 51 6.26 1.27 -21.36
CA ALA A 51 6.45 1.72 -19.98
C ALA A 51 7.88 2.20 -19.70
N THR A 52 7.96 3.24 -18.89
CA THR A 52 9.22 3.83 -18.44
C THR A 52 9.75 3.11 -17.20
N VAL A 53 11.02 3.33 -16.85
CA VAL A 53 11.58 2.85 -15.58
C VAL A 53 10.81 3.39 -14.37
N ALA A 54 10.31 4.63 -14.47
CA ALA A 54 9.51 5.22 -13.40
C ALA A 54 8.22 4.42 -13.17
N ASP A 55 7.58 3.92 -14.24
CA ASP A 55 6.38 3.09 -14.14
C ASP A 55 6.68 1.74 -13.48
N TYR A 56 7.84 1.15 -13.76
CA TYR A 56 8.28 -0.09 -13.12
C TYR A 56 8.57 0.09 -11.63
N VAL A 57 9.34 1.12 -11.28
CA VAL A 57 9.64 1.46 -9.88
C VAL A 57 8.35 1.77 -9.12
N TYR A 58 7.42 2.47 -9.76
CA TYR A 58 6.12 2.76 -9.20
C TYR A 58 5.31 1.48 -8.91
N ALA A 59 5.22 0.57 -9.88
CA ALA A 59 4.51 -0.70 -9.73
C ALA A 59 5.11 -1.56 -8.60
N TRP A 60 6.44 -1.69 -8.57
CA TRP A 60 7.15 -2.40 -7.51
C TRP A 60 6.87 -1.80 -6.13
N ARG A 61 6.91 -0.47 -6.04
CA ARG A 61 6.67 0.25 -4.80
C ARG A 61 5.24 0.05 -4.29
N LEU A 62 4.27 0.20 -5.19
CA LEU A 62 2.87 0.00 -4.89
C LEU A 62 2.60 -1.41 -4.34
N GLU A 63 3.21 -2.43 -4.94
CA GLU A 63 3.09 -3.81 -4.47
C GLU A 63 3.65 -3.99 -3.05
N LYS A 64 4.82 -3.41 -2.77
CA LYS A 64 5.44 -3.42 -1.43
C LYS A 64 4.59 -2.71 -0.38
N ASP A 65 4.11 -1.51 -0.69
CA ASP A 65 3.28 -0.71 0.21
C ASP A 65 1.93 -1.42 0.49
N CYS A 66 1.33 -2.04 -0.53
CA CYS A 66 0.11 -2.84 -0.36
C CYS A 66 0.35 -4.05 0.55
N ALA A 67 1.44 -4.78 0.35
CA ALA A 67 1.79 -5.93 1.20
C ALA A 67 1.97 -5.50 2.66
N ALA A 68 2.69 -4.40 2.90
CA ALA A 68 2.88 -3.85 4.24
C ALA A 68 1.55 -3.40 4.88
N LEU A 69 0.65 -2.79 4.11
CA LEU A 69 -0.67 -2.39 4.61
C LEU A 69 -1.54 -3.60 4.97
N ILE A 70 -1.55 -4.63 4.12
CA ILE A 70 -2.26 -5.90 4.38
C ILE A 70 -1.76 -6.54 5.67
N GLU A 71 -0.45 -6.57 5.89
CA GLU A 71 0.14 -7.12 7.11
C GLU A 71 -0.36 -6.37 8.36
N ARG A 72 -0.34 -5.03 8.32
CA ARG A 72 -0.82 -4.18 9.43
C ARG A 72 -2.30 -4.38 9.72
N LEU A 73 -3.12 -4.38 8.67
CA LEU A 73 -4.56 -4.59 8.78
C LEU A 73 -4.86 -6.01 9.32
N THR A 74 -4.13 -7.01 8.82
CA THR A 74 -4.26 -8.40 9.27
C THR A 74 -3.91 -8.58 10.73
N ALA A 75 -2.81 -7.96 11.18
CA ALA A 75 -2.36 -8.05 12.56
C ALA A 75 -3.31 -7.38 13.56
N ARG A 76 -4.07 -6.37 13.13
CA ARG A 76 -4.92 -5.57 14.02
C ARG A 76 -6.39 -5.87 13.94
N VAL A 77 -6.93 -6.10 12.74
CA VAL A 77 -8.37 -6.09 12.47
C VAL A 77 -8.88 -7.47 12.08
N GLY A 78 -8.05 -8.27 11.42
CA GLY A 78 -8.38 -9.61 10.95
C GLY A 78 -7.97 -9.84 9.49
N PRO A 79 -8.15 -11.06 8.96
CA PRO A 79 -7.71 -11.45 7.63
C PRO A 79 -8.05 -10.39 6.58
N THR A 80 -7.02 -9.87 5.89
CA THR A 80 -7.17 -8.81 4.89
C THR A 80 -6.71 -9.31 3.53
N ARG A 81 -7.44 -8.96 2.47
CA ARG A 81 -7.05 -9.26 1.09
C ARG A 81 -7.30 -8.08 0.16
N VAL A 82 -6.55 -8.03 -0.94
CA VAL A 82 -6.83 -7.10 -2.05
C VAL A 82 -8.10 -7.57 -2.76
N LEU A 83 -9.06 -6.66 -2.94
CA LEU A 83 -10.28 -6.91 -3.69
C LEU A 83 -10.12 -6.43 -5.14
N GLU A 84 -9.68 -5.19 -5.32
CA GLU A 84 -9.54 -4.54 -6.62
C GLU A 84 -8.33 -3.60 -6.63
N GLN A 85 -7.72 -3.43 -7.81
CA GLN A 85 -6.66 -2.46 -8.04
C GLN A 85 -6.87 -1.76 -9.38
N PHE A 86 -6.98 -0.44 -9.34
CA PHE A 86 -7.12 0.43 -10.50
C PHE A 86 -6.06 1.52 -10.48
N GLY A 87 -4.95 1.27 -11.15
CA GLY A 87 -3.78 2.15 -11.11
C GLY A 87 -3.26 2.28 -9.69
N THR A 88 -3.41 3.46 -9.10
CA THR A 88 -2.93 3.82 -7.76
C THR A 88 -3.98 3.56 -6.66
N LEU A 89 -5.21 3.25 -7.05
CA LEU A 89 -6.31 2.98 -6.13
C LEU A 89 -6.36 1.48 -5.86
N VAL A 90 -6.25 1.11 -4.58
CA VAL A 90 -6.32 -0.29 -4.14
C VAL A 90 -7.44 -0.41 -3.11
N ALA A 91 -8.36 -1.33 -3.36
CA ALA A 91 -9.44 -1.67 -2.45
C ALA A 91 -9.05 -2.93 -1.67
N PHE A 92 -9.19 -2.86 -0.35
CA PHE A 92 -8.95 -3.98 0.55
C PHE A 92 -10.25 -4.42 1.19
N GLU A 93 -10.44 -5.72 1.28
CA GLU A 93 -11.48 -6.33 2.11
C GLU A 93 -10.83 -6.81 3.40
N VAL A 94 -11.44 -6.44 4.53
CA VAL A 94 -11.00 -6.82 5.86
C VAL A 94 -12.10 -7.66 6.49
N ASP A 95 -11.81 -8.94 6.74
CA ASP A 95 -12.72 -9.83 7.46
C ASP A 95 -12.58 -9.58 8.98
N ARG A 96 -13.43 -8.67 9.47
CA ARG A 96 -13.48 -8.34 10.89
C ARG A 96 -14.26 -9.42 11.63
N GLN A 97 -13.54 -10.18 12.46
CA GLN A 97 -14.17 -11.15 13.35
C GLN A 97 -15.16 -10.45 14.29
N SER A 98 -16.37 -11.01 14.45
CA SER A 98 -17.44 -10.42 15.28
C SER A 98 -17.06 -10.25 16.76
N ALA A 99 -16.02 -10.95 17.22
CA ALA A 99 -15.47 -10.81 18.58
C ALA A 99 -14.36 -9.74 18.69
N SER A 100 -14.04 -9.01 17.61
CA SER A 100 -12.98 -8.01 17.65
C SER A 100 -13.45 -6.74 18.39
N ASN A 101 -12.66 -6.33 19.38
CA ASN A 101 -12.86 -5.08 20.11
C ASN A 101 -12.38 -3.84 19.32
N VAL A 102 -11.99 -4.03 18.06
CA VAL A 102 -11.45 -2.99 17.18
C VAL A 102 -12.59 -2.10 16.73
N THR A 103 -12.57 -0.84 17.15
CA THR A 103 -13.54 0.15 16.73
C THR A 103 -13.18 0.72 15.37
N LEU A 104 -14.14 1.40 14.72
CA LEU A 104 -13.85 2.15 13.49
C LEU A 104 -12.81 3.26 13.73
N ALA A 105 -12.78 3.85 14.94
CA ALA A 105 -11.80 4.84 15.33
C ALA A 105 -10.37 4.27 15.34
N ASP A 106 -10.19 3.05 15.86
CA ASP A 106 -8.90 2.35 15.84
C ASP A 106 -8.41 2.10 14.40
N LEU A 107 -9.35 1.81 13.49
CA LEU A 107 -9.03 1.62 12.08
C LEU A 107 -8.61 2.93 11.40
N PHE A 108 -9.29 4.03 11.70
CA PHE A 108 -8.87 5.36 11.22
C PHE A 108 -7.48 5.74 11.75
N GLU A 109 -7.21 5.51 13.03
CA GLU A 109 -5.90 5.80 13.62
C GLU A 109 -4.79 4.96 12.98
N LEU A 110 -5.06 3.68 12.73
CA LEU A 110 -4.13 2.79 12.01
C LEU A 110 -3.83 3.30 10.60
N LEU A 111 -4.86 3.67 9.84
CA LEU A 111 -4.70 4.16 8.47
C LEU A 111 -4.03 5.52 8.41
N GLU A 112 -4.33 6.45 9.32
CA GLU A 112 -3.62 7.73 9.43
C GLU A 112 -2.14 7.52 9.81
N GLY A 113 -1.84 6.59 10.71
CA GLY A 113 -0.45 6.23 11.04
C GLY A 113 0.29 5.65 9.83
N ALA A 114 -0.36 4.75 9.09
CA ALA A 114 0.21 4.17 7.87
C ALA A 114 0.32 5.17 6.72
N LYS A 115 -0.47 6.25 6.71
CA LYS A 115 -0.56 7.21 5.61
C LYS A 115 0.77 7.88 5.30
N HIS A 116 1.48 8.32 6.33
CA HIS A 116 2.77 8.99 6.16
C HIS A 116 3.87 8.01 5.76
N GLU A 117 3.87 6.82 6.35
CA GLU A 117 4.88 5.80 6.12
C GLU A 117 4.75 5.15 4.74
N LEU A 118 3.52 4.88 4.30
CA LEU A 118 3.21 4.23 3.02
C LEU A 118 2.80 5.22 1.92
N ARG A 119 2.93 6.52 2.18
CA ARG A 119 2.58 7.62 1.24
C ARG A 119 1.17 7.50 0.64
N ILE A 120 0.22 7.06 1.45
CA ILE A 120 -1.18 6.97 1.03
C ILE A 120 -1.71 8.41 0.88
N GLU A 121 -2.08 8.81 -0.33
CA GLU A 121 -2.61 10.17 -0.53
C GLU A 121 -4.00 10.32 0.09
N ARG A 122 -4.86 9.33 -0.13
CA ARG A 122 -6.26 9.29 0.29
C ARG A 122 -6.68 7.85 0.56
N TYR A 123 -7.56 7.67 1.54
CA TYR A 123 -8.24 6.41 1.79
C TYR A 123 -9.71 6.69 2.11
N SER A 124 -10.55 5.66 1.96
CA SER A 124 -11.94 5.65 2.39
C SER A 124 -12.22 4.29 3.03
N ILE A 125 -13.07 4.27 4.05
CA ILE A 125 -13.55 3.05 4.68
C ILE A 125 -15.03 2.94 4.36
N SER A 126 -15.44 1.82 3.80
CA SER A 126 -16.83 1.53 3.51
C SER A 126 -17.20 0.26 4.27
N GLU A 127 -18.17 0.35 5.17
CA GLU A 127 -18.75 -0.81 5.83
C GLU A 127 -19.95 -1.27 5.01
N LEU A 128 -20.04 -2.56 4.67
CA LEU A 128 -21.23 -3.15 4.00
C LEU A 128 -22.43 -3.29 4.96
N ALA A 129 -22.44 -2.59 6.09
CA ALA A 129 -23.34 -2.77 7.21
C ALA A 129 -24.68 -2.03 7.09
N LEU A 130 -25.19 -1.78 5.88
CA LEU A 130 -26.57 -1.31 5.74
C LEU A 130 -27.56 -2.31 6.37
N ASP A 131 -27.30 -3.62 6.24
CA ASP A 131 -28.11 -4.66 6.90
C ASP A 131 -28.04 -4.62 8.44
N GLN A 132 -26.91 -4.24 9.03
CA GLN A 132 -26.78 -4.18 10.49
C GLN A 132 -27.49 -2.96 11.09
N VAL A 133 -27.52 -1.84 10.37
CA VAL A 133 -28.33 -0.66 10.74
C VAL A 133 -29.83 -1.00 10.66
N PHE A 134 -30.25 -1.76 9.64
CA PHE A 134 -31.65 -2.19 9.52
C PHE A 134 -32.07 -3.15 10.63
N HIS A 135 -31.22 -4.11 11.03
CA HIS A 135 -31.52 -5.01 12.14
C HIS A 135 -31.63 -4.30 13.49
N HIS A 136 -30.83 -3.26 13.76
CA HIS A 136 -30.95 -2.45 14.98
C HIS A 136 -32.17 -1.50 15.01
N LEU A 137 -32.72 -1.11 13.86
CA LEU A 137 -33.92 -0.27 13.79
C LEU A 137 -35.23 -1.06 13.71
N THR A 138 -35.17 -2.35 13.39
CA THR A 138 -36.37 -3.19 13.21
C THR A 138 -36.60 -4.22 14.30
N ASP A 139 -35.71 -4.39 15.28
CA ASP A 139 -36.00 -5.15 16.50
C ASP A 139 -36.90 -4.33 17.45
N PRO A 140 -38.20 -4.66 17.58
CA PRO A 140 -39.09 -4.04 18.53
C PRO A 140 -39.03 -4.85 19.82
N SER A 141 -38.00 -4.64 20.64
CA SER A 141 -37.98 -5.20 21.99
C SER A 141 -37.44 -4.23 23.02
N THR A 142 -38.15 -3.11 23.22
CA THR A 142 -38.42 -2.58 24.57
C THR A 142 -39.75 -1.85 24.59
#